data_AF-A0AA96PDF8-F1
#
_entry.id   AF-A0AA96PDF8-F1
#
_cell.length_a   1.000
_cell.length_b   1.000
_cell.length_c   1.000
_cell.angle_alpha   90.00
_cell.angle_beta   90.00
_cell.angle_gamma   90.00
#
_symmetry.space_group_name_H-M   'P 1'
#
loop_
_entity.id
_entity.type
_entity.pdbx_description
1 polymer ?
#
loop_
_entity_poly.entity_id
_entity_poly.type
_entity_poly.pdbx_seq_one_letter_code
_entity_poly.pdbx_strand_id
1 'polypeptide(L)'
;MPATPPLRLPYFRMLAVAALIAGLGATQVTAATPTPLDPTGDYDICIGDTDDRAIAACTRAIARDYFRGAELAMLYVSRSVGYLLAGDADAAIADADVALQHDPGEAVAFWSRGSAWQNKNEPARAITDFSEALRLDPEDASSLIQRGIAREAIGDTAGCARDIAEATRIDPVLTARKYVRK
;
A
#
# COMPACT_ATOMS: atom_id res chain seq x y z
N MET A 1 -22.22 -28.16 24.65
CA MET A 1 -22.99 -26.93 24.95
C MET A 1 -22.17 -25.73 24.47
N PRO A 2 -22.41 -25.19 23.26
CA PRO A 2 -21.80 -23.93 22.85
C PRO A 2 -22.72 -22.76 23.24
N ALA A 3 -22.18 -21.82 24.03
CA ALA A 3 -22.83 -20.56 24.35
C ALA A 3 -22.68 -19.59 23.18
N THR A 4 -23.79 -19.21 22.57
CA THR A 4 -23.89 -18.11 21.61
C THR A 4 -23.95 -16.77 22.37
N PRO A 5 -23.15 -15.77 22.00
CA PRO A 5 -23.33 -14.41 22.51
C PRO A 5 -24.51 -13.73 21.80
N PRO A 6 -25.33 -12.91 22.49
CA PRO A 6 -26.44 -12.21 21.86
C PRO A 6 -25.95 -11.01 21.03
N LEU A 7 -26.42 -10.96 19.78
CA LEU A 7 -26.33 -9.80 18.90
C LEU A 7 -26.94 -8.55 19.58
N ARG A 8 -26.18 -7.45 19.59
CA ARG A 8 -26.72 -6.10 19.83
C ARG A 8 -26.61 -5.30 18.54
N LEU A 9 -27.75 -5.17 17.87
CA LEU A 9 -28.03 -4.22 16.80
C LEU A 9 -29.28 -3.41 17.22
N PRO A 10 -29.54 -2.24 16.64
CA PRO A 10 -29.02 -0.96 17.07
C PRO A 10 -30.13 -0.10 17.72
N TYR A 11 -29.73 1.08 18.21
CA TYR A 11 -30.60 2.15 18.71
C TYR A 11 -31.76 2.47 17.75
N PHE A 12 -32.92 1.86 17.97
CA PHE A 12 -34.22 2.35 17.52
C PHE A 12 -34.98 2.87 18.74
N ARG A 13 -34.83 4.16 19.04
CA ARG A 13 -35.78 4.85 19.91
C ARG A 13 -36.83 5.52 19.02
N MET A 14 -37.92 4.79 18.81
CA MET A 14 -39.18 5.36 18.33
C MET A 14 -39.72 6.33 19.39
N LEU A 15 -39.74 7.62 19.07
CA LEU A 15 -40.69 8.56 19.66
C LEU A 15 -41.51 9.11 18.49
N ALA A 16 -42.76 8.66 18.41
CA ALA A 16 -43.73 9.17 17.46
C ALA A 16 -44.22 10.55 17.93
N VAL A 17 -43.89 11.59 17.18
CA VAL A 17 -44.55 12.90 17.28
C VAL A 17 -45.37 13.09 16.01
N ALA A 18 -46.69 12.89 16.13
CA ALA A 18 -47.64 13.19 15.07
C ALA A 18 -47.95 14.69 15.11
N ALA A 19 -47.32 15.45 14.20
CA ALA A 19 -47.68 16.84 13.93
C ALA A 19 -48.32 16.92 12.52
N LEU A 20 -49.62 17.20 12.49
CA LEU A 20 -50.39 17.54 11.30
C LEU A 20 -49.92 18.92 10.80
N ILE A 21 -49.19 18.94 9.69
CA ILE A 21 -48.93 20.17 8.91
C ILE A 21 -49.53 19.95 7.53
N ALA A 22 -50.67 20.59 7.29
CA ALA A 22 -51.18 20.82 5.95
C ALA A 22 -50.41 21.99 5.33
N GLY A 23 -49.62 21.73 4.29
CA GLY A 23 -48.84 22.75 3.59
C GLY A 23 -48.16 22.16 2.35
N LEU A 24 -48.68 22.54 1.18
CA LEU A 24 -48.23 22.14 -0.15
C LEU A 24 -46.75 22.47 -0.38
N GLY A 25 -46.02 21.51 -0.96
CA GLY A 25 -44.67 21.72 -1.48
C GLY A 25 -43.64 20.69 -1.04
N ALA A 26 -43.97 19.39 -1.01
CA ALA A 26 -42.96 18.36 -0.90
C ALA A 26 -42.19 18.28 -2.22
N THR A 27 -41.18 19.14 -2.40
CA THR A 27 -40.11 18.86 -3.36
C THR A 27 -39.46 17.58 -2.85
N GLN A 28 -39.77 16.46 -3.50
CA GLN A 28 -39.09 15.21 -3.23
C GLN A 28 -37.60 15.45 -3.52
N VAL A 29 -36.80 15.59 -2.47
CA VAL A 29 -35.35 15.39 -2.59
C VAL A 29 -35.22 13.92 -2.94
N THR A 30 -35.14 13.62 -4.23
CA THR A 30 -34.72 12.31 -4.69
C THR A 30 -33.32 12.14 -4.13
N ALA A 31 -33.15 11.32 -3.08
CA ALA A 31 -31.84 10.92 -2.63
C ALA A 31 -31.20 10.23 -3.84
N ALA A 32 -30.29 10.93 -4.52
CA ALA A 32 -29.47 10.32 -5.55
C ALA A 32 -28.77 9.14 -4.87
N THR A 33 -29.02 7.93 -5.35
CA THR A 33 -28.24 6.77 -4.95
C THR A 33 -26.77 7.17 -5.10
N PRO A 34 -25.94 7.08 -4.04
CA PRO A 34 -24.53 7.44 -4.17
C PRO A 34 -23.97 6.62 -5.31
N THR A 35 -23.42 7.31 -6.31
CA THR A 35 -22.72 6.65 -7.41
C THR A 35 -21.68 5.73 -6.79
N PRO A 36 -21.56 4.47 -7.25
CA PRO A 36 -20.53 3.57 -6.76
C PRO A 36 -19.18 4.27 -6.79
N LEU A 37 -18.43 4.23 -5.69
CA LEU A 37 -17.12 4.90 -5.56
C LEU A 37 -16.11 4.39 -6.61
N ASP A 38 -16.31 3.19 -7.15
CA ASP A 38 -15.59 2.68 -8.32
C ASP A 38 -16.53 1.86 -9.23
N PRO A 39 -17.17 2.48 -10.23
CA PRO A 39 -18.07 1.77 -11.13
C PRO A 39 -17.33 0.91 -12.15
N THR A 40 -15.99 0.99 -12.22
CA THR A 40 -15.17 0.27 -13.20
C THR A 40 -14.43 -0.93 -12.62
N GLY A 41 -14.34 -1.04 -11.29
CA GLY A 41 -13.49 -2.03 -10.61
C GLY A 41 -11.99 -1.78 -10.82
N ASP A 42 -11.61 -0.56 -11.23
CA ASP A 42 -10.21 -0.21 -11.47
C ASP A 42 -9.39 -0.21 -10.18
N TYR A 43 -10.02 0.07 -9.03
CA TYR A 43 -9.39 -0.04 -7.72
C TYR A 43 -8.98 -1.48 -7.43
N ASP A 44 -9.92 -2.43 -7.55
CA ASP A 44 -9.66 -3.85 -7.28
C ASP A 44 -8.60 -4.43 -8.24
N ILE A 45 -8.62 -4.00 -9.51
CA ILE A 45 -7.61 -4.39 -10.49
C ILE A 45 -6.24 -3.78 -10.13
N CYS A 46 -6.20 -2.52 -9.70
CA CYS A 46 -4.97 -1.83 -9.34
C CYS A 46 -4.26 -2.50 -8.17
N ILE A 47 -5.00 -2.85 -7.11
CA ILE A 47 -4.39 -3.35 -5.87
C ILE A 47 -4.21 -4.87 -5.87
N GLY A 48 -4.85 -5.58 -6.79
CA GLY A 48 -4.86 -7.04 -6.84
C GLY A 48 -3.74 -7.68 -7.65
N ASP A 49 -3.01 -6.91 -8.47
CA ASP A 49 -1.96 -7.41 -9.36
C ASP A 49 -0.91 -6.30 -9.62
N THR A 50 0.15 -6.62 -10.37
CA THR A 50 1.25 -5.69 -10.69
C THR A 50 1.62 -5.70 -12.17
N ASP A 51 0.79 -6.31 -13.02
CA ASP A 51 0.97 -6.34 -14.47
C ASP A 51 0.61 -5.00 -15.15
N ASP A 52 0.83 -4.90 -16.46
CA ASP A 52 0.51 -3.69 -17.24
C ASP A 52 -0.97 -3.28 -17.13
N ARG A 53 -1.86 -4.26 -16.94
CA ARG A 53 -3.29 -4.02 -16.75
C ARG A 53 -3.56 -3.38 -15.38
N ALA A 54 -2.89 -3.82 -14.32
CA ALA A 54 -2.94 -3.19 -13.01
C ALA A 54 -2.40 -1.75 -13.04
N ILE A 55 -1.25 -1.53 -13.68
CA ILE A 55 -0.68 -0.17 -13.86
C ILE A 55 -1.69 0.76 -14.55
N ALA A 56 -2.33 0.28 -15.62
CA ALA A 56 -3.35 1.03 -16.35
C ALA A 56 -4.60 1.30 -15.49
N ALA A 57 -5.02 0.33 -14.67
CA ALA A 57 -6.14 0.47 -13.75
C ALA A 57 -5.85 1.49 -12.64
N CYS A 58 -4.67 1.42 -12.01
CA CYS A 58 -4.22 2.42 -11.03
C CYS A 58 -4.24 3.82 -11.65
N THR A 59 -3.75 3.96 -12.88
CA THR A 59 -3.74 5.25 -13.60
C THR A 59 -5.14 5.83 -13.79
N ARG A 60 -6.12 4.98 -14.16
CA ARG A 60 -7.52 5.42 -14.28
C ARG A 60 -8.12 5.74 -12.90
N ALA A 61 -7.87 4.93 -11.88
CA ALA A 61 -8.38 5.13 -10.54
C ALA A 61 -7.88 6.45 -9.92
N ILE A 62 -6.58 6.74 -10.04
CA ILE A 62 -5.95 7.99 -9.59
C ILE A 62 -6.56 9.19 -10.31
N ALA A 63 -6.74 9.12 -11.63
CA ALA A 63 -7.24 10.23 -12.44
C ALA A 63 -8.70 10.63 -12.13
N ARG A 64 -9.48 9.75 -11.49
CA ARG A 64 -10.87 10.05 -11.12
C ARG A 64 -11.00 10.94 -9.89
N ASP A 65 -9.91 11.12 -9.14
CA ASP A 65 -9.89 11.97 -7.95
C ASP A 65 -10.97 11.58 -6.92
N TYR A 66 -11.24 10.28 -6.78
CA TYR A 66 -12.18 9.74 -5.78
C TYR A 66 -11.51 9.39 -4.45
N PHE A 67 -10.26 8.91 -4.51
CA PHE A 67 -9.52 8.42 -3.34
C PHE A 67 -8.68 9.54 -2.70
N ARG A 68 -8.49 9.49 -1.38
CA ARG A 68 -7.68 10.46 -0.62
C ARG A 68 -6.91 9.74 0.50
N GLY A 69 -5.88 10.41 1.03
CA GLY A 69 -5.10 9.89 2.16
C GLY A 69 -4.53 8.50 1.88
N ALA A 70 -4.65 7.59 2.84
CA ALA A 70 -4.10 6.23 2.76
C ALA A 70 -4.59 5.42 1.54
N GLU A 71 -5.86 5.55 1.15
CA GLU A 71 -6.37 4.83 -0.03
C GLU A 71 -5.72 5.32 -1.33
N LEU A 72 -5.51 6.63 -1.44
CA LEU A 72 -4.80 7.21 -2.58
C LEU A 72 -3.32 6.83 -2.55
N ALA A 73 -2.69 6.84 -1.37
CA ALA A 73 -1.32 6.40 -1.20
C ALA A 73 -1.15 4.95 -1.69
N MET A 74 -2.08 4.06 -1.31
CA MET A 74 -2.04 2.65 -1.70
C MET A 74 -2.13 2.45 -3.23
N LEU A 75 -2.95 3.25 -3.94
CA LEU A 75 -2.99 3.20 -5.41
C LEU A 75 -1.66 3.59 -6.05
N TYR A 76 -1.00 4.63 -5.52
CA TYR A 76 0.33 5.02 -5.97
C TYR A 76 1.38 3.96 -5.62
N VAL A 77 1.31 3.32 -4.44
CA VAL A 77 2.19 2.20 -4.09
C VAL A 77 2.03 1.03 -5.04
N SER A 78 0.79 0.58 -5.28
CA SER A 78 0.52 -0.53 -6.20
C SER A 78 1.07 -0.24 -7.60
N ARG A 79 0.89 1.00 -8.09
CA ARG A 79 1.45 1.39 -9.39
C ARG A 79 2.97 1.51 -9.38
N SER A 80 3.57 2.02 -8.30
CA SER A 80 5.03 2.05 -8.08
C SER A 80 5.63 0.64 -8.16
N VAL A 81 5.03 -0.34 -7.49
CA VAL A 81 5.47 -1.74 -7.53
C VAL A 81 5.33 -2.31 -8.94
N GLY A 82 4.23 -2.02 -9.64
CA GLY A 82 4.06 -2.38 -11.05
C GLY A 82 5.20 -1.84 -11.93
N TYR A 83 5.48 -0.54 -11.84
CA TYR A 83 6.58 0.09 -12.58
C TYR A 83 7.95 -0.50 -12.25
N LEU A 84 8.21 -0.78 -10.97
CA LEU A 84 9.43 -1.42 -10.52
C LEU A 84 9.62 -2.79 -11.20
N LEU A 85 8.57 -3.61 -11.26
CA LEU A 85 8.61 -4.93 -11.89
C LEU A 85 8.69 -4.85 -13.42
N ALA A 86 8.11 -3.81 -14.02
CA ALA A 86 8.29 -3.49 -15.44
C ALA A 86 9.68 -2.92 -15.78
N GLY A 87 10.51 -2.63 -14.76
CA GLY A 87 11.85 -2.08 -14.93
C GLY A 87 11.92 -0.56 -15.07
N ASP A 88 10.80 0.15 -14.92
CA ASP A 88 10.75 1.61 -14.92
C ASP A 88 11.00 2.16 -13.51
N ALA A 89 12.28 2.23 -13.14
CA ALA A 89 12.68 2.69 -11.83
C ALA A 89 12.30 4.16 -11.58
N ASP A 90 12.32 5.01 -12.61
CA ASP A 90 11.99 6.44 -12.46
C ASP A 90 10.51 6.65 -12.17
N ALA A 91 9.63 5.94 -12.87
CA ALA A 91 8.20 5.99 -12.58
C ALA A 91 7.87 5.39 -11.20
N ALA A 92 8.54 4.30 -10.80
CA ALA A 92 8.39 3.72 -9.47
C ALA A 92 8.77 4.71 -8.35
N ILE A 93 9.89 5.40 -8.49
CA ILE A 93 10.33 6.42 -7.53
C ILE A 93 9.31 7.56 -7.45
N ALA A 94 8.85 8.07 -8.60
CA ALA A 94 7.90 9.17 -8.64
C ALA A 94 6.58 8.82 -7.94
N ASP A 95 6.04 7.62 -8.19
CA ASP A 95 4.81 7.18 -7.54
C ASP A 95 5.00 6.91 -6.04
N ALA A 96 6.12 6.30 -5.64
CA ALA A 96 6.42 6.11 -4.21
C ALA A 96 6.58 7.44 -3.47
N ASP A 97 7.18 8.46 -4.10
CA ASP A 97 7.27 9.81 -3.54
C ASP A 97 5.89 10.43 -3.30
N VAL A 98 4.97 10.28 -4.25
CA VAL A 98 3.58 10.77 -4.10
C VAL A 98 2.83 9.97 -3.04
N ALA A 99 3.00 8.64 -3.00
CA ALA A 99 2.41 7.81 -1.95
C ALA A 99 2.82 8.30 -0.55
N LEU A 100 4.11 8.57 -0.33
CA LEU A 100 4.65 9.04 0.94
C LEU A 100 4.20 10.47 1.32
N GLN A 101 3.78 11.29 0.36
CA GLN A 101 3.14 12.58 0.64
C GLN A 101 1.73 12.40 1.21
N HIS A 102 1.03 11.35 0.79
CA HIS A 102 -0.33 11.05 1.24
C HIS A 102 -0.37 10.18 2.51
N ASP A 103 0.57 9.25 2.64
CA ASP A 103 0.77 8.42 3.82
C ASP A 103 2.27 8.20 4.10
N PRO A 104 2.86 8.99 5.01
CA PRO A 104 4.26 8.83 5.42
C PRO A 104 4.55 7.53 6.19
N GLY A 105 3.52 6.79 6.60
CA GLY A 105 3.61 5.52 7.32
C GLY A 105 3.63 4.30 6.42
N GLU A 106 3.62 4.47 5.10
CA GLU A 106 3.51 3.37 4.15
C GLU A 106 4.87 2.69 3.91
N ALA A 107 5.11 1.57 4.60
CA ALA A 107 6.37 0.82 4.53
C ALA A 107 6.67 0.30 3.12
N VAL A 108 5.64 -0.09 2.35
CA VAL A 108 5.82 -0.62 0.99
C VAL A 108 6.23 0.48 0.00
N ALA A 109 5.84 1.73 0.25
CA ALA A 109 6.32 2.87 -0.54
C ALA A 109 7.84 3.05 -0.38
N PHE A 110 8.34 2.98 0.85
CA PHE A 110 9.79 2.99 1.10
C PHE A 110 10.49 1.77 0.47
N TRP A 111 9.94 0.56 0.62
CA TRP A 111 10.52 -0.63 0.01
C TRP A 111 10.60 -0.56 -1.52
N SER A 112 9.53 -0.10 -2.18
CA SER A 112 9.48 0.03 -3.64
C SER A 112 10.46 1.10 -4.14
N ARG A 113 10.52 2.26 -3.48
CA ARG A 113 11.49 3.32 -3.81
C ARG A 113 12.93 2.89 -3.58
N GLY A 114 13.21 2.20 -2.48
CA GLY A 114 14.52 1.63 -2.18
C GLY A 114 14.97 0.61 -3.23
N SER A 115 14.07 -0.25 -3.67
CA SER A 115 14.32 -1.24 -4.73
C SER A 115 14.59 -0.56 -6.08
N ALA A 116 13.85 0.50 -6.39
CA ALA A 116 14.09 1.30 -7.59
C ALA A 116 15.46 2.00 -7.56
N TRP A 117 15.90 2.52 -6.40
CA TRP A 117 17.25 3.04 -6.24
C TRP A 117 18.33 1.98 -6.46
N GLN A 118 18.12 0.74 -6.01
CA GLN A 118 19.05 -0.37 -6.32
C GLN A 118 19.11 -0.64 -7.82
N ASN A 119 17.98 -0.67 -8.53
CA ASN A 119 17.96 -0.81 -9.99
C ASN A 119 18.71 0.32 -10.71
N LYS A 120 18.76 1.50 -10.10
CA LYS A 120 19.56 2.65 -10.57
C LYS A 120 21.02 2.65 -10.11
N ASN A 121 21.47 1.59 -9.42
CA ASN A 121 22.81 1.49 -8.84
C ASN A 121 23.13 2.61 -7.84
N GLU A 122 22.13 3.03 -7.05
CA GLU A 122 22.22 4.04 -5.99
C GLU A 122 22.03 3.41 -4.59
N PRO A 123 22.93 2.51 -4.15
CA PRO A 123 22.72 1.67 -2.96
C PRO A 123 22.64 2.48 -1.66
N ALA A 124 23.31 3.64 -1.56
CA ALA A 124 23.21 4.48 -0.35
C ALA A 124 21.78 5.01 -0.13
N ARG A 125 21.11 5.43 -1.20
CA ARG A 125 19.70 5.88 -1.14
C ARG A 125 18.77 4.73 -0.84
N ALA A 126 19.02 3.57 -1.44
CA ALA A 126 18.28 2.35 -1.15
C ALA A 126 18.37 1.94 0.33
N ILE A 127 19.56 2.01 0.95
CA ILE A 127 19.73 1.70 2.37
C ILE A 127 18.89 2.63 3.26
N THR A 128 18.84 3.92 2.95
CA THR A 128 17.99 4.87 3.67
C THR A 128 16.53 4.45 3.60
N ASP A 129 16.02 4.18 2.40
CA ASP A 129 14.61 3.81 2.21
C ASP A 129 14.26 2.47 2.88
N PHE A 130 15.08 1.43 2.70
CA PHE A 130 14.85 0.17 3.41
C PHE A 130 14.96 0.30 4.94
N SER A 131 15.74 1.26 5.43
CA SER A 131 15.80 1.49 6.89
C SER A 131 14.53 2.14 7.41
N GLU A 132 13.90 3.03 6.64
CA GLU A 132 12.58 3.55 6.99
C GLU A 132 11.48 2.48 6.88
N ALA A 133 11.51 1.66 5.83
CA ALA A 133 10.61 0.50 5.71
C ALA A 133 10.73 -0.40 6.95
N LEU A 134 11.95 -0.73 7.38
CA LEU A 134 12.21 -1.56 8.57
C LEU A 134 11.95 -0.86 9.90
N ARG A 135 11.91 0.47 9.92
CA ARG A 135 11.46 1.21 11.11
C ARG A 135 9.95 1.08 11.29
N LEU A 136 9.20 1.01 10.19
CA LEU A 136 7.75 0.86 10.16
C LEU A 136 7.32 -0.60 10.33
N ASP A 137 8.00 -1.52 9.65
CA ASP A 137 7.81 -2.97 9.76
C ASP A 137 9.15 -3.67 10.01
N PRO A 138 9.54 -3.86 11.28
CA PRO A 138 10.81 -4.49 11.64
C PRO A 138 10.94 -5.97 11.25
N GLU A 139 9.83 -6.65 10.95
CA GLU A 139 9.81 -8.08 10.61
C GLU A 139 9.72 -8.33 9.09
N ASP A 140 9.81 -7.29 8.24
CA ASP A 140 9.87 -7.49 6.80
C ASP A 140 11.23 -8.06 6.35
N ALA A 141 11.26 -9.39 6.23
CA ALA A 141 12.40 -10.14 5.72
C ALA A 141 12.83 -9.68 4.31
N SER A 142 11.91 -9.23 3.45
CA SER A 142 12.30 -8.71 2.12
C SER A 142 13.09 -7.42 2.23
N SER A 143 12.66 -6.46 3.05
CA SER A 143 13.42 -5.22 3.29
C SER A 143 14.79 -5.49 3.94
N LEU A 144 14.89 -6.44 4.87
CA LEU A 144 16.19 -6.86 5.44
C LEU A 144 17.12 -7.42 4.37
N ILE A 145 16.64 -8.33 3.52
CA ILE A 145 17.43 -8.91 2.43
C ILE A 145 17.92 -7.82 1.47
N GLN A 146 17.02 -6.95 1.01
CA GLN A 146 17.37 -5.91 0.05
C GLN A 146 18.34 -4.87 0.65
N ARG A 147 18.18 -4.49 1.92
CA ARG A 147 19.13 -3.62 2.62
C ARG A 147 20.49 -4.30 2.80
N GLY A 148 20.52 -5.59 3.11
CA GLY A 148 21.74 -6.38 3.18
C GLY A 148 22.50 -6.36 1.86
N ILE A 149 21.81 -6.60 0.74
CA ILE A 149 22.38 -6.53 -0.62
C ILE A 149 22.91 -5.12 -0.91
N ALA A 150 22.17 -4.07 -0.57
CA ALA A 150 22.62 -2.69 -0.77
C ALA A 150 23.87 -2.36 0.07
N ARG A 151 23.93 -2.85 1.32
CA ARG A 151 25.10 -2.69 2.20
C ARG A 151 26.33 -3.42 1.66
N GLU A 152 26.15 -4.62 1.13
CA GLU A 152 27.23 -5.36 0.48
C GLU A 152 27.79 -4.59 -0.72
N ALA A 153 26.93 -3.96 -1.53
CA ALA A 153 27.33 -3.15 -2.68
C ALA A 153 28.20 -1.92 -2.30
N ILE A 154 28.07 -1.38 -1.08
CA ILE A 154 28.92 -0.30 -0.56
C ILE A 154 30.07 -0.79 0.34
N GLY A 155 30.26 -2.10 0.46
CA GLY A 155 31.32 -2.71 1.27
C GLY A 155 31.02 -2.84 2.76
N ASP A 156 29.81 -2.54 3.24
CA ASP A 156 29.37 -2.80 4.62
C ASP A 156 28.99 -4.27 4.80
N THR A 157 30.00 -5.14 4.75
CA THR A 157 29.85 -6.58 4.90
C THR A 157 29.31 -6.98 6.27
N ALA A 158 29.68 -6.24 7.32
CA ALA A 158 29.20 -6.48 8.67
C ALA A 158 27.71 -6.17 8.80
N GLY A 159 27.24 -5.05 8.22
CA GLY A 159 25.83 -4.70 8.19
C GLY A 159 25.00 -5.61 7.30
N CYS A 160 25.54 -6.08 6.17
CA CYS A 160 24.91 -7.11 5.36
C CYS A 160 24.71 -8.40 6.17
N ALA A 161 25.77 -8.92 6.80
CA ALA A 161 25.69 -10.15 7.59
C ALA A 161 24.64 -10.08 8.71
N ARG A 162 24.50 -8.92 9.38
CA ARG A 162 23.45 -8.70 10.39
C ARG A 162 22.04 -8.77 9.79
N ASP A 163 21.79 -8.05 8.70
CA ASP A 163 20.47 -8.03 8.07
C ASP A 163 20.07 -9.41 7.54
N ILE A 164 21.00 -10.12 6.89
CA ILE A 164 20.76 -11.48 6.36
C ILE A 164 20.52 -12.49 7.49
N ALA A 165 21.25 -12.40 8.60
CA ALA A 165 21.03 -13.27 9.75
C ALA A 165 19.62 -13.06 10.33
N GLU A 166 19.17 -11.81 10.43
CA GLU A 166 17.84 -11.49 10.92
C GLU A 166 16.74 -11.92 9.94
N ALA A 167 16.93 -11.68 8.64
CA ALA A 167 16.01 -12.16 7.60
C ALA A 167 15.89 -13.70 7.64
N THR A 168 17.00 -14.40 7.86
CA THR A 168 17.02 -15.87 8.00
C THR A 168 16.26 -16.33 9.24
N ARG A 169 16.35 -15.58 10.34
CA ARG A 169 15.60 -15.86 11.56
C ARG A 169 14.08 -15.73 11.34
N ILE A 170 13.67 -14.74 10.57
CA ILE A 170 12.26 -14.44 10.29
C ILE A 170 11.69 -15.39 9.23
N ASP A 171 12.31 -15.42 8.05
CA ASP A 171 11.89 -16.26 6.93
C ASP A 171 13.12 -16.90 6.27
N PRO A 172 13.55 -18.09 6.75
CA PRO A 172 14.70 -18.78 6.20
C PRO A 172 14.48 -19.26 4.77
N VAL A 173 13.23 -19.56 4.37
CA VAL A 173 12.92 -20.05 3.02
C VAL A 173 13.04 -18.92 2.01
N LEU A 174 12.47 -17.75 2.33
CA LEU A 174 12.60 -16.56 1.51
C LEU A 174 14.06 -16.13 1.38
N THR A 175 14.79 -16.11 2.50
CA THR A 175 16.20 -15.72 2.51
C THR A 175 17.04 -16.65 1.66
N ALA A 176 16.88 -17.97 1.83
CA ALA A 176 17.56 -18.95 0.99
C ALA A 176 17.22 -18.83 -0.49
N ARG A 177 16.00 -18.38 -0.84
CA ARG A 177 15.60 -18.16 -2.24
C ARG A 177 16.18 -16.89 -2.83
N LYS A 178 16.18 -15.78 -2.09
CA LYS A 178 16.56 -14.44 -2.58
C LYS A 178 18.04 -14.10 -2.41
N TYR A 179 18.70 -14.67 -1.40
CA TYR A 179 20.10 -14.40 -1.06
C TYR A 179 20.93 -15.69 -1.09
N VAL A 180 21.26 -16.16 -2.30
CA VAL A 180 22.20 -17.27 -2.51
C VAL A 180 23.55 -16.68 -2.90
N ARG A 181 24.52 -16.70 -1.97
CA ARG A 181 25.91 -16.44 -2.34
C ARG A 181 26.41 -17.60 -3.19
N LYS A 182 26.76 -17.31 -4.45
CA LYS A 182 27.40 -18.27 -5.38
C LYS A 182 28.88 -18.42 -5.06
#